data_AF-A0ABD3D016-F1
#
_entry.id   AF-A0ABD3D016-F1
#
_cell.length_a   1.000
_cell.length_b   1.000
_cell.length_c   1.000
_cell.angle_alpha   90.00
_cell.angle_beta   90.00
_cell.angle_gamma   90.00
#
_symmetry.space_group_name_H-M   'P 1'
#
loop_
_entity.id
_entity.type
_entity.pdbx_description
1 polymer ?
#
loop_
_entity_poly.entity_id
_entity_poly.type
_entity_poly.pdbx_seq_one_letter_code
_entity_poly.pdbx_strand_id
1 'polypeptide(L)'
;MPLRASCGSLGSSITVWSPLLGNGSAVSYCDENNKQYPCAPNKGYYGRGPLQLSWNYNYGSAGRSIGFDGLNNPDIVARDRVISFKTALWFWMNNCHNLITRGSGFGATIRAINGNLECNGANANTVTARVNYYKNYCSQLGVDPGTNLRC
;
A
#
# COMPACT_ATOMS: atom_id res chain seq x y z
N MET A 1 0.16 -37.27 -15.33
CA MET A 1 0.02 -35.94 -15.96
C MET A 1 0.49 -34.88 -14.98
N PRO A 2 1.68 -34.27 -15.16
CA PRO A 2 2.09 -33.15 -14.32
C PRO A 2 1.51 -31.85 -14.91
N LEU A 3 0.66 -31.17 -14.13
CA LEU A 3 0.17 -29.84 -14.45
C LEU A 3 1.31 -28.83 -14.27
N ARG A 4 1.90 -28.39 -15.38
CA ARG A 4 2.71 -27.17 -15.47
C ARG A 4 1.80 -25.98 -15.12
N ALA A 5 2.06 -25.31 -14.00
CA ALA A 5 1.53 -23.97 -13.76
C ALA A 5 2.31 -22.99 -14.66
N SER A 6 1.65 -22.57 -15.74
CA SER A 6 2.14 -21.47 -16.58
C SER A 6 2.10 -20.18 -15.77
N CYS A 7 3.22 -19.45 -15.74
CA CYS A 7 3.32 -18.11 -15.19
C CYS A 7 2.55 -17.16 -16.11
N GLY A 8 1.25 -17.01 -15.87
CA GLY A 8 0.39 -16.06 -16.56
C GLY A 8 0.74 -14.63 -16.13
N SER A 9 1.29 -13.86 -17.06
CA SER A 9 1.53 -12.43 -16.96
C SER A 9 0.22 -11.67 -16.78
N LEU A 10 -0.20 -11.45 -15.53
CA LEU A 10 -1.21 -10.44 -15.20
C LEU A 10 -0.53 -9.07 -15.12
N GLY A 11 -0.26 -8.51 -16.30
CA GLY A 11 0.04 -7.10 -16.47
C GLY A 11 -1.22 -6.29 -16.18
N SER A 12 -1.41 -5.91 -14.92
CA SER A 12 -2.22 -4.75 -14.55
C SER A 12 -1.29 -3.85 -13.76
N SER A 13 -0.56 -3.02 -14.50
CA SER A 13 0.32 -1.99 -13.95
C SER A 13 -0.43 -1.18 -12.91
N ILE A 14 -0.08 -1.37 -11.64
CA ILE A 14 -0.40 -0.44 -10.56
C ILE A 14 0.58 0.73 -10.68
N THR A 15 0.46 1.46 -11.78
CA THR A 15 1.25 2.67 -11.99
C THR A 15 0.62 3.80 -11.19
N VAL A 16 1.24 4.09 -10.04
CA VAL A 16 1.04 5.32 -9.29
C VAL A 16 1.62 6.47 -10.12
N TRP A 17 0.78 7.16 -10.89
CA TRP A 17 1.12 8.44 -11.51
C TRP A 17 0.33 9.53 -10.79
N SER A 18 1.02 10.34 -9.99
CA SER A 18 0.50 11.66 -9.60
C SER A 18 0.85 12.67 -10.71
N PRO A 19 -0.10 13.48 -11.20
CA PRO A 19 0.22 14.62 -12.05
C PRO A 19 0.74 15.77 -11.18
N LEU A 20 1.63 16.58 -11.76
CA LEU A 20 2.27 17.79 -11.22
C LEU A 20 3.53 17.58 -10.37
N LEU A 21 4.65 17.19 -11.00
CA LEU A 21 5.92 17.92 -10.94
C LEU A 21 6.74 17.58 -12.20
N GLY A 22 7.34 18.60 -12.80
CA GLY A 22 7.93 18.54 -14.14
C GLY A 22 9.13 17.59 -14.28
N ASN A 23 9.26 17.10 -15.52
CA ASN A 23 10.49 16.69 -16.21
C ASN A 23 11.28 15.48 -15.66
N GLY A 24 11.02 14.31 -16.24
CA GLY A 24 12.05 13.34 -16.66
C GLY A 24 12.90 12.61 -15.61
N SER A 25 12.71 12.86 -14.32
CA SER A 25 13.43 12.15 -13.24
C SER A 25 12.53 11.07 -12.65
N ALA A 26 13.05 9.84 -12.49
CA ALA A 26 12.35 8.79 -11.76
C ALA A 26 11.87 9.35 -10.42
N VAL A 27 10.55 9.42 -10.21
CA VAL A 27 9.98 10.03 -9.00
C VAL A 27 10.56 9.27 -7.81
N SER A 28 11.40 9.93 -7.02
CA SER A 28 12.09 9.31 -5.88
C SER A 28 11.15 9.12 -4.68
N TYR A 29 9.91 9.61 -4.77
CA TYR A 29 8.94 9.66 -3.66
C TYR A 29 9.57 10.30 -2.42
N CYS A 30 10.34 11.36 -2.63
CA CYS A 30 10.99 12.12 -1.58
C CYS A 30 10.24 13.45 -1.40
N ASP A 31 9.71 13.68 -0.21
CA ASP A 31 9.30 15.01 0.23
C ASP A 31 10.46 15.69 0.97
N GLU A 32 11.18 16.56 0.25
CA GLU A 32 12.32 17.34 0.75
C GLU A 32 11.93 18.37 1.85
N ASN A 33 10.63 18.68 1.97
CA ASN A 33 10.13 19.57 3.01
C ASN A 33 9.97 18.84 4.35
N ASN A 34 9.93 17.50 4.36
CA ASN A 34 9.81 16.73 5.59
C ASN A 34 11.13 16.68 6.36
N LYS A 35 11.29 17.55 7.36
CA LYS A 35 12.52 17.63 8.17
C LYS A 35 12.65 16.53 9.22
N GLN A 36 11.56 15.85 9.57
CA GLN A 36 11.58 14.75 10.53
C GLN A 36 12.19 13.48 9.92
N TYR A 37 11.94 13.24 8.63
CA TYR A 37 12.39 12.07 7.90
C TYR A 37 13.09 12.51 6.61
N PRO A 38 14.31 13.08 6.69
CA PRO A 38 15.01 13.59 5.53
C PRO A 38 15.35 12.49 4.54
N CYS A 39 15.38 12.83 3.26
CA CYS A 39 15.73 11.87 2.21
C CYS A 39 17.24 11.57 2.24
N ALA A 40 17.59 10.29 2.22
CA ALA A 40 18.98 9.88 2.11
C ALA A 40 19.45 10.04 0.65
N PRO A 41 20.71 10.50 0.41
CA PRO A 41 21.26 10.63 -0.93
C PRO A 41 21.17 9.32 -1.72
N ASN A 42 20.81 9.41 -3.00
CA ASN A 42 20.69 8.28 -3.93
C ASN A 42 19.70 7.18 -3.48
N LYS A 43 18.69 7.52 -2.67
CA LYS A 43 17.62 6.60 -2.28
C LYS A 43 16.28 6.99 -2.90
N GLY A 44 15.51 5.96 -3.28
CA GLY A 44 14.14 6.09 -3.74
C GLY A 44 13.17 5.38 -2.80
N TYR A 45 12.08 6.06 -2.47
CA TYR A 45 11.03 5.61 -1.54
C TYR A 45 9.75 5.19 -2.27
N TYR A 46 9.88 4.62 -3.46
CA TYR A 46 8.77 4.03 -4.22
C TYR A 46 8.15 2.83 -3.48
N GLY A 47 6.97 2.42 -3.94
CA GLY A 47 6.18 1.34 -3.35
C GLY A 47 6.96 0.04 -3.18
N ARG A 48 7.00 -0.49 -1.94
CA ARG A 48 7.52 -1.83 -1.64
C ARG A 48 6.60 -2.57 -0.68
N GLY A 49 6.62 -3.91 -0.77
CA GLY A 49 5.85 -4.80 0.09
C GLY A 49 4.34 -4.83 -0.20
N PRO A 50 3.56 -5.55 0.64
CA PRO A 50 2.16 -5.91 0.35
C PRO A 50 1.21 -4.72 0.18
N LEU A 51 1.42 -3.64 0.95
CA LEU A 51 0.63 -2.40 0.86
C LEU A 51 1.41 -1.25 0.19
N GLN A 52 2.46 -1.56 -0.56
CA GLN A 52 3.22 -0.57 -1.36
C GLN A 52 3.64 0.66 -0.55
N LEU A 53 4.35 0.44 0.57
CA LEU A 53 4.89 1.51 1.41
C LEU A 53 5.68 2.50 0.53
N SER A 54 5.27 3.77 0.54
CA SER A 54 5.81 4.81 -0.33
C SER A 54 6.05 6.08 0.48
N TRP A 55 6.98 6.93 0.04
CA TRP A 55 7.42 8.18 0.67
C TRP A 55 8.36 8.07 1.88
N ASN A 56 9.38 8.95 1.91
CA ASN A 56 10.39 9.05 2.97
C ASN A 56 9.80 9.07 4.38
N TYR A 57 8.73 9.84 4.60
CA TYR A 57 8.10 9.94 5.93
C TYR A 57 7.44 8.63 6.39
N ASN A 58 6.91 7.82 5.47
CA ASN A 58 6.34 6.52 5.82
C ASN A 58 7.45 5.49 6.07
N TYR A 59 8.50 5.48 5.25
CA TYR A 59 9.66 4.62 5.47
C TYR A 59 10.36 4.93 6.80
N GLY A 60 10.58 6.20 7.11
CA GLY A 60 11.19 6.63 8.37
C GLY A 60 10.32 6.29 9.59
N SER A 61 9.01 6.57 9.53
CA SER A 61 8.08 6.28 10.62
C SER A 61 7.92 4.77 10.88
N ALA A 62 7.75 3.97 9.81
CA ALA A 62 7.70 2.51 9.90
C ALA A 62 9.02 1.94 10.42
N GLY A 63 10.16 2.43 9.91
CA GLY A 63 11.50 2.06 10.34
C GLY A 63 11.70 2.23 11.84
N ARG A 64 11.33 3.41 12.35
CA ARG A 64 11.37 3.72 13.78
C ARG A 64 10.49 2.80 14.63
N SER A 65 9.28 2.46 14.16
CA SER A 65 8.36 1.60 14.91
C SER A 65 8.75 0.12 14.90
N ILE A 66 9.34 -0.36 13.82
CA ILE A 66 9.61 -1.80 13.60
C ILE A 66 11.06 -2.17 13.98
N GLY A 67 11.98 -1.21 13.96
CA GLY A 67 13.40 -1.42 14.22
C GLY A 67 14.20 -1.74 12.95
N PHE A 68 13.97 -1.00 11.85
CA PHE A 68 14.81 -1.05 10.65
C PHE A 68 15.15 0.36 10.14
N ASP A 69 16.25 0.49 9.39
CA ASP A 69 16.62 1.77 8.78
C ASP A 69 15.85 2.00 7.47
N GLY A 70 14.71 2.67 7.57
CA GLY A 70 13.88 2.97 6.42
C GLY A 70 14.41 4.08 5.50
N LEU A 71 15.29 4.97 6.01
CA LEU A 71 15.79 6.11 5.23
C LEU A 71 17.03 5.74 4.42
N ASN A 72 18.01 5.09 5.04
CA ASN A 72 19.25 4.71 4.35
C ASN A 72 19.17 3.34 3.66
N ASN A 73 18.20 2.50 4.04
CA ASN A 73 18.03 1.16 3.46
C ASN A 73 16.57 0.81 3.13
N PRO A 74 15.85 1.64 2.34
CA PRO A 74 14.44 1.38 2.00
C PRO A 74 14.22 0.05 1.24
N ASP A 75 15.23 -0.44 0.51
CA ASP A 75 15.19 -1.71 -0.21
C ASP A 75 15.02 -2.93 0.70
N ILE A 76 15.29 -2.81 2.00
CA ILE A 76 15.06 -3.88 2.96
C ILE A 76 13.59 -4.33 2.98
N VAL A 77 12.64 -3.42 2.71
CA VAL A 77 11.21 -3.73 2.65
C VAL A 77 10.87 -4.67 1.47
N ALA A 78 11.69 -4.68 0.42
CA ALA A 78 11.54 -5.59 -0.72
C ALA A 78 12.36 -6.88 -0.58
N ARG A 79 13.46 -6.86 0.20
CA ARG A 79 14.39 -7.99 0.33
C ARG A 79 14.11 -8.89 1.52
N ASP A 80 13.61 -8.35 2.62
CA ASP A 80 13.29 -9.10 3.83
C ASP A 80 11.78 -9.29 3.95
N ARG A 81 11.33 -10.55 3.84
CA ARG A 81 9.91 -10.91 3.90
C ARG A 81 9.24 -10.53 5.22
N VAL A 82 9.96 -10.62 6.35
CA VAL A 82 9.40 -10.30 7.67
C VAL A 82 9.21 -8.81 7.79
N ILE A 83 10.20 -8.00 7.40
CA ILE A 83 10.08 -6.54 7.37
C ILE A 83 8.99 -6.11 6.39
N SER A 84 8.91 -6.76 5.22
CA SER A 84 7.89 -6.49 4.21
C SER A 84 6.46 -6.62 4.75
N PHE A 85 6.15 -7.70 5.47
CA PHE A 85 4.83 -7.86 6.08
C PHE A 85 4.65 -6.97 7.32
N LYS A 86 5.70 -6.74 8.12
CA LYS A 86 5.63 -5.83 9.27
C LYS A 86 5.28 -4.40 8.84
N THR A 87 5.81 -3.90 7.72
CA THR A 87 5.44 -2.55 7.23
C THR A 87 3.99 -2.47 6.78
N ALA A 88 3.47 -3.51 6.11
CA ALA A 88 2.06 -3.58 5.75
C ALA A 88 1.15 -3.62 6.99
N LEU A 89 1.49 -4.44 7.99
CA LEU A 89 0.74 -4.50 9.24
C LEU A 89 0.85 -3.20 10.04
N TRP A 90 2.02 -2.57 10.09
CA TRP A 90 2.20 -1.25 10.70
C TRP A 90 1.26 -0.22 10.07
N PHE A 91 1.21 -0.14 8.73
CA PHE A 91 0.30 0.78 8.06
C PHE A 91 -1.15 0.46 8.40
N TRP A 92 -1.52 -0.82 8.34
CA TRP A 92 -2.88 -1.29 8.64
C TRP A 92 -3.31 -0.96 10.07
N MET A 93 -2.47 -1.20 11.07
CA MET A 93 -2.79 -0.94 12.47
C MET A 93 -2.98 0.55 12.76
N ASN A 94 -2.21 1.42 12.10
CA ASN A 94 -2.30 2.87 12.30
C ASN A 94 -3.45 3.53 11.52
N ASN A 95 -3.84 2.98 10.35
CA ASN A 95 -4.75 3.68 9.43
C ASN A 95 -6.04 2.93 9.11
N CYS A 96 -6.09 1.61 9.28
CA CYS A 96 -7.20 0.77 8.78
C CYS A 96 -7.90 -0.04 9.88
N HIS A 97 -7.15 -0.56 10.85
CA HIS A 97 -7.65 -1.51 11.85
C HIS A 97 -8.85 -0.97 12.64
N ASN A 98 -8.78 0.27 13.12
CA ASN A 98 -9.88 0.90 13.86
C ASN A 98 -11.12 1.11 12.98
N LEU A 99 -10.97 1.32 11.67
CA LEU A 99 -12.10 1.53 10.76
C LEU A 99 -12.90 0.25 10.57
N ILE A 100 -12.20 -0.87 10.34
CA ILE A 100 -12.88 -2.15 10.10
C ILE A 100 -13.48 -2.73 11.39
N THR A 101 -12.78 -2.60 12.53
CA THR A 101 -13.22 -3.17 13.82
C THR A 101 -14.32 -2.35 14.50
N ARG A 102 -14.49 -1.07 14.14
CA ARG A 102 -15.54 -0.19 14.68
C ARG A 102 -16.71 0.00 13.73
N GLY A 103 -16.84 -0.85 12.72
CA GLY A 103 -18.02 -0.91 11.84
C GLY A 103 -18.08 0.16 10.75
N SER A 104 -17.00 0.89 10.45
CA SER A 104 -16.99 1.83 9.31
C SER A 104 -17.04 1.12 7.95
N GLY A 105 -16.75 -0.18 7.92
CA GLY A 105 -16.80 -1.03 6.72
C GLY A 105 -15.51 -1.01 5.88
N PHE A 106 -15.42 -1.93 4.91
CA PHE A 106 -14.22 -2.09 4.10
C PHE A 106 -13.92 -0.85 3.23
N GLY A 107 -14.94 -0.14 2.75
CA GLY A 107 -14.78 1.09 1.96
C GLY A 107 -14.00 2.19 2.69
N ALA A 108 -14.12 2.27 4.02
CA ALA A 108 -13.34 3.20 4.83
C ALA A 108 -11.84 2.86 4.80
N THR A 109 -11.48 1.57 4.75
CA THR A 109 -10.07 1.14 4.61
C THR A 109 -9.51 1.47 3.23
N ILE A 110 -10.29 1.34 2.16
CA ILE A 110 -9.90 1.78 0.81
C ILE A 110 -9.62 3.29 0.81
N ARG A 111 -10.50 4.06 1.45
CA ARG A 111 -10.33 5.51 1.59
C ARG A 111 -9.07 5.88 2.37
N ALA A 112 -8.75 5.15 3.43
CA ALA A 112 -7.52 5.36 4.19
C ALA A 112 -6.25 5.01 3.39
N ILE A 113 -6.31 3.99 2.54
CA ILE A 113 -5.17 3.55 1.72
C ILE A 113 -4.91 4.51 0.55
N ASN A 114 -5.94 4.87 -0.22
CA ASN A 114 -5.76 5.65 -1.44
C ASN A 114 -7.00 6.47 -1.85
N GLY A 115 -7.70 7.02 -0.86
CA GLY A 115 -9.03 7.61 -1.08
C GLY A 115 -9.07 8.76 -2.08
N ASN A 116 -8.02 9.57 -2.14
CA ASN A 116 -7.94 10.70 -3.07
C ASN A 116 -7.91 10.28 -4.55
N LEU A 117 -7.40 9.08 -4.84
CA LEU A 117 -7.25 8.58 -6.21
C LEU A 117 -8.33 7.57 -6.60
N GLU A 118 -8.99 6.94 -5.62
CA GLU A 118 -9.89 5.81 -5.89
C GLU A 118 -11.35 6.08 -5.54
N CYS A 119 -11.61 6.77 -4.42
CA CYS A 119 -12.96 6.94 -3.90
C CYS A 119 -13.73 8.06 -4.61
N ASN A 120 -15.02 8.18 -4.28
CA ASN A 120 -15.94 9.20 -4.80
C ASN A 120 -16.05 9.16 -6.33
N GLY A 121 -15.91 7.97 -6.92
CA GLY A 121 -15.96 7.75 -8.36
C GLY A 121 -14.65 7.99 -9.12
N ALA A 122 -13.56 8.39 -8.45
CA ALA A 122 -12.29 8.70 -9.10
C ALA A 122 -11.68 7.49 -9.83
N ASN A 123 -11.77 6.29 -9.25
CA ASN A 123 -11.34 5.05 -9.92
C ASN A 123 -12.19 3.85 -9.49
N ALA A 124 -13.43 3.82 -9.99
CA ALA A 124 -14.41 2.78 -9.66
C ALA A 124 -13.93 1.34 -9.98
N ASN A 125 -13.12 1.17 -11.03
CA ASN A 125 -12.57 -0.14 -11.41
C ASN A 125 -11.61 -0.69 -10.33
N THR A 126 -10.72 0.15 -9.81
CA THR A 126 -9.78 -0.23 -8.75
C THR A 126 -10.52 -0.56 -7.45
N VAL A 127 -11.50 0.26 -7.06
CA VAL A 127 -12.36 -0.02 -5.90
C VAL A 127 -13.08 -1.36 -6.07
N THR A 128 -13.65 -1.62 -7.25
CA THR A 128 -14.31 -2.91 -7.54
C THR A 128 -13.36 -4.09 -7.39
N ALA A 129 -12.13 -3.99 -7.91
CA ALA A 129 -11.14 -5.05 -7.76
C ALA A 129 -10.82 -5.33 -6.28
N ARG A 130 -10.60 -4.29 -5.47
CA ARG A 130 -10.37 -4.43 -4.02
C ARG A 130 -11.53 -5.13 -3.31
N VAL A 131 -12.76 -4.72 -3.61
CA VAL A 131 -13.97 -5.32 -3.04
C VAL A 131 -14.13 -6.78 -3.43
N ASN A 132 -13.79 -7.14 -4.67
CA ASN A 132 -13.85 -8.53 -5.13
C ASN A 132 -12.85 -9.41 -4.39
N TYR A 133 -11.61 -8.96 -4.19
CA TYR A 133 -10.64 -9.68 -3.36
C TYR A 133 -11.12 -9.84 -1.92
N TYR A 134 -11.63 -8.76 -1.32
CA TYR A 134 -12.15 -8.80 0.05
C TYR A 134 -13.30 -9.81 0.20
N LYS A 135 -14.30 -9.76 -0.68
CA LYS A 135 -15.42 -10.72 -0.69
C LYS A 135 -14.95 -12.16 -0.88
N ASN A 136 -13.98 -12.38 -1.76
CA ASN A 136 -13.40 -13.71 -1.98
C ASN A 136 -12.74 -14.23 -0.68
N TYR A 137 -11.92 -13.42 -0.02
CA TYR A 137 -11.29 -13.83 1.24
C TYR A 137 -12.31 -14.01 2.38
N CYS A 138 -13.33 -13.17 2.50
CA CYS A 138 -14.42 -13.38 3.46
C CYS A 138 -15.14 -14.72 3.24
N SER A 139 -15.40 -15.07 1.98
CA SER A 139 -15.99 -16.37 1.61
C SER A 139 -15.09 -17.54 2.04
N GLN A 140 -13.79 -17.47 1.75
CA GLN A 140 -12.83 -18.51 2.16
C GLN A 140 -12.72 -18.66 3.68
N LEU A 141 -12.86 -17.56 4.42
CA LEU A 141 -12.80 -17.53 5.88
C LEU A 141 -14.15 -17.83 6.56
N GLY A 142 -15.23 -17.97 5.81
CA GLY A 142 -16.57 -18.22 6.35
C GLY A 142 -17.14 -17.05 7.18
N VAL A 143 -16.77 -15.81 6.84
CA VAL A 143 -17.24 -14.60 7.54
C VAL A 143 -18.07 -13.71 6.61
N ASP A 144 -19.06 -13.01 7.17
CA ASP A 144 -19.81 -11.98 6.44
C ASP A 144 -18.88 -10.78 6.14
N PRO A 145 -18.73 -10.36 4.86
CA PRO A 145 -17.96 -9.16 4.52
C PRO A 145 -18.52 -7.87 5.14
N GLY A 146 -19.80 -7.87 5.54
CA GLY A 146 -20.49 -6.72 6.12
C GLY A 146 -20.95 -5.69 5.08
N THR A 147 -21.36 -4.54 5.58
CA THR A 147 -21.87 -3.41 4.77
C THR A 147 -20.77 -2.38 4.49
N ASN A 148 -21.09 -1.31 3.74
CA ASN A 148 -20.17 -0.21 3.44
C ASN A 148 -18.85 -0.67 2.79
N LEU A 149 -18.95 -1.59 1.84
CA LEU A 149 -17.78 -2.19 1.18
C LEU A 149 -17.07 -1.25 0.22
N ARG A 150 -17.75 -0.18 -0.22
CA ARG A 150 -17.27 0.73 -1.25
C ARG A 150 -17.04 2.13 -0.71
N CYS A 151 -16.16 2.83 -1.38
CA CYS A 151 -16.06 4.27 -1.43
C CYS A 151 -16.07 4.67 -2.93
#